data_AF-W2WDS4-F1
#
_entry.id   AF-W2WDS4-F1
#
_cell.length_a   1.000
_cell.length_b   1.000
_cell.length_c   1.000
_cell.angle_alpha   90.00
_cell.angle_beta   90.00
_cell.angle_gamma   90.00
#
_symmetry.space_group_name_H-M   'P 1'
#
loop_
_entity.id
_entity.type
_entity.pdbx_description
1 polymer ?
#
loop_
_entity_poly.entity_id
_entity_poly.type
_entity_poly.pdbx_seq_one_letter_code
_entity_poly.pdbx_strand_id
1 'polypeptide(L)'
;MQARYEDPVIAGLSARQRDLQLRIYNDMKANTYALRRERNAILHQIQFRCRDLATESTDDKIKRIEGLSSTAQVHEAVRDTIRTRVQPIMLHDAKEQFLINTRSPIDIATTARPLEHPITADEFRFALKQLSNG
;
A
#
# COMPACT_ATOMS: atom_id res chain seq x y z
N MET A 1 -6.20 -3.78 8.39
CA MET A 1 -6.20 -5.24 8.17
C MET A 1 -6.60 -5.47 6.73
N GLN A 2 -5.66 -5.88 5.88
CA GLN A 2 -5.95 -6.23 4.48
C GLN A 2 -6.86 -7.46 4.49
N ALA A 3 -8.01 -7.37 3.82
CA ALA A 3 -8.88 -8.51 3.60
C ALA A 3 -8.02 -9.64 3.03
N ARG A 4 -7.92 -10.76 3.75
CA ARG A 4 -7.45 -12.01 3.14
C ARG A 4 -8.37 -12.22 1.96
N TYR A 5 -7.86 -12.20 0.74
CA TYR A 5 -8.67 -12.32 -0.46
C TYR A 5 -9.63 -13.52 -0.30
N GLU A 6 -10.93 -13.24 -0.13
CA GLU A 6 -11.98 -14.25 -0.08
C GLU A 6 -12.28 -14.70 -1.51
N ASP A 7 -11.23 -15.10 -2.24
CA ASP A 7 -11.36 -15.58 -3.59
C ASP A 7 -11.87 -17.04 -3.55
N PRO A 8 -13.06 -17.32 -4.13
CA PRO A 8 -13.67 -18.64 -4.04
C PRO A 8 -12.83 -19.71 -4.74
N VAL A 9 -12.04 -19.33 -5.75
CA VAL A 9 -11.14 -20.25 -6.47
C VAL A 9 -9.98 -20.66 -5.56
N ILE A 10 -9.30 -19.72 -4.91
CA ILE A 10 -8.25 -19.99 -3.93
C ILE A 10 -8.81 -20.83 -2.76
N ALA A 11 -10.02 -20.54 -2.28
CA ALA A 11 -10.66 -21.31 -1.21
C ALA A 11 -10.89 -22.78 -1.62
N GLY A 12 -11.44 -23.01 -2.82
CA GLY A 12 -11.66 -24.35 -3.37
C GLY A 12 -10.36 -25.12 -3.59
N LEU A 13 -9.35 -24.48 -4.18
CA LEU A 13 -8.02 -25.07 -4.38
C LEU A 13 -7.36 -25.41 -3.04
N SER A 14 -7.48 -24.54 -2.04
CA SER A 14 -6.94 -24.75 -0.70
C SER A 14 -7.62 -25.92 0.02
N ALA A 15 -8.93 -26.10 -0.18
CA ALA A 15 -9.64 -27.27 0.34
C ALA A 15 -9.14 -28.57 -0.30
N ARG A 16 -8.98 -28.60 -1.63
CA ARG A 16 -8.45 -29.76 -2.36
C ARG A 16 -7.01 -30.06 -1.99
N GLN A 17 -6.19 -29.03 -1.76
CA GLN A 17 -4.82 -29.17 -1.29
C GLN A 17 -4.76 -29.85 0.09
N ARG A 18 -5.65 -29.46 1.02
CA ARG A 18 -5.77 -30.08 2.34
C ARG A 18 -6.21 -31.55 2.26
N ASP A 19 -7.17 -31.87 1.41
CA ASP A 19 -7.61 -33.26 1.21
C ASP A 19 -6.46 -34.16 0.73
N LEU A 20 -5.68 -33.69 -0.27
CA LEU A 20 -4.51 -34.41 -0.73
C LEU A 20 -3.43 -34.55 0.34
N GLN A 21 -3.24 -33.55 1.22
CA GLN A 21 -2.33 -33.69 2.35
C GLN A 21 -2.76 -34.81 3.31
N LEU A 22 -4.05 -34.86 3.66
CA LEU A 22 -4.58 -35.92 4.52
C LEU A 22 -4.43 -37.30 3.88
N ARG A 23 -4.69 -37.41 2.57
CA ARG A 23 -4.49 -38.66 1.81
C ARG A 23 -3.03 -39.11 1.77
N ILE A 24 -2.10 -38.18 1.53
CA ILE A 24 -0.65 -38.46 1.56
C ILE A 24 -0.19 -38.92 2.94
N TYR A 25 -0.75 -38.32 4.00
CA TYR A 25 -0.39 -38.65 5.37
C TYR A 25 -0.94 -40.03 5.79
N ASN A 26 -2.19 -40.33 5.42
CA ASN A 26 -2.86 -41.57 5.81
C ASN A 26 -2.42 -42.79 5.00
N ASP A 27 -1.97 -42.61 3.75
CA ASP A 27 -1.68 -43.70 2.84
C ASP A 27 -0.17 -43.82 2.54
N MET A 28 0.56 -44.44 3.46
CA MET A 28 2.01 -44.68 3.38
C MET A 28 2.41 -45.68 2.28
N LYS A 29 1.45 -46.39 1.66
CA LYS A 29 1.67 -47.37 0.58
C LYS A 29 1.16 -46.91 -0.79
N ALA A 30 0.23 -45.96 -0.86
CA ALA A 30 -0.24 -45.41 -2.13
C ALA A 30 0.86 -44.62 -2.86
N ASN A 31 0.62 -44.44 -4.16
CA ASN A 31 1.47 -43.74 -5.13
C ASN A 31 1.73 -42.27 -4.74
N THR A 32 2.60 -42.10 -3.73
CA THR A 32 2.96 -40.83 -3.09
C THR A 32 3.49 -39.82 -4.09
N TYR A 33 4.12 -40.28 -5.18
CA TYR A 33 4.59 -39.41 -6.25
C TYR A 33 3.44 -38.72 -7.00
N ALA A 34 2.43 -39.48 -7.44
CA ALA A 34 1.29 -38.92 -8.17
C ALA A 34 0.51 -37.91 -7.33
N LEU A 35 0.25 -38.23 -6.05
CA LEU A 35 -0.44 -37.33 -5.12
C LEU A 35 0.36 -36.06 -4.82
N ARG A 36 1.70 -36.18 -4.65
CA ARG A 36 2.58 -35.01 -4.47
C ARG A 36 2.63 -34.13 -5.71
N ARG A 37 2.63 -34.74 -6.91
CA ARG A 37 2.57 -34.02 -8.18
C ARG A 37 1.27 -33.22 -8.30
N GLU A 38 0.13 -33.84 -7.99
CA GLU A 38 -1.17 -33.17 -8.01
C GLU A 38 -1.23 -32.03 -6.98
N ARG A 39 -0.74 -32.26 -5.75
CA ARG A 39 -0.64 -31.20 -4.72
C ARG A 39 0.19 -30.02 -5.20
N ASN A 40 1.34 -30.26 -5.83
CA ASN A 40 2.19 -29.20 -6.36
C ASN A 40 1.52 -28.42 -7.49
N ALA A 41 0.80 -29.11 -8.38
CA ALA A 41 0.03 -28.44 -9.43
C ALA A 41 -1.02 -27.48 -8.84
N ILE A 42 -1.71 -27.89 -7.77
CA ILE A 42 -2.68 -27.03 -7.06
C ILE A 42 -1.99 -25.82 -6.42
N LEU A 43 -0.82 -26.00 -5.79
CA LEU A 43 -0.06 -24.89 -5.23
C LEU A 43 0.34 -23.87 -6.31
N HIS A 44 0.75 -24.33 -7.50
CA HIS A 44 1.03 -23.44 -8.61
C HIS A 44 -0.23 -22.71 -9.09
N GLN A 45 -1.38 -23.38 -9.17
CA GLN A 45 -2.65 -22.73 -9.51
C GLN A 45 -3.02 -21.63 -8.52
N ILE A 46 -2.84 -21.88 -7.22
CA ILE A 46 -3.04 -20.87 -6.17
C ILE A 46 -2.09 -19.68 -6.38
N GLN A 47 -0.80 -19.95 -6.64
CA GLN A 47 0.18 -18.90 -6.91
C GLN A 47 -0.19 -18.05 -8.13
N PHE A 48 -0.61 -18.69 -9.23
CA PHE A 48 -1.08 -17.97 -10.42
C PHE A 48 -2.30 -17.11 -10.11
N ARG A 49 -3.31 -17.65 -9.42
CA ARG A 49 -4.50 -16.87 -9.06
C ARG A 49 -4.18 -15.69 -8.16
N CYS A 50 -3.29 -15.87 -7.18
CA CYS A 50 -2.82 -14.76 -6.34
C CYS A 50 -2.10 -13.67 -7.16
N ARG A 51 -1.32 -14.07 -8.17
CA ARG A 51 -0.67 -13.12 -9.09
C ARG A 51 -1.71 -12.36 -9.90
N ASP A 52 -2.68 -13.06 -10.47
CA ASP A 52 -3.75 -12.43 -11.26
C ASP A 52 -4.52 -11.39 -10.44
N LEU A 53 -4.90 -11.73 -9.20
CA LEU A 53 -5.56 -10.79 -8.29
C LEU A 53 -4.69 -9.59 -7.93
N ALA A 54 -3.39 -9.79 -7.73
CA ALA A 54 -2.47 -8.68 -7.48
C ALA A 54 -2.32 -7.77 -8.71
N THR A 55 -2.31 -8.35 -9.91
CA THR A 55 -2.31 -7.61 -11.18
C THR A 55 -3.60 -6.83 -11.35
N GLU A 56 -4.77 -7.47 -11.19
CA GLU A 56 -6.09 -6.82 -11.24
C GLU A 56 -6.19 -5.66 -10.23
N SER A 57 -5.75 -5.88 -8.99
CA SER A 57 -5.70 -4.84 -7.97
C SER A 57 -4.79 -3.66 -8.35
N THR A 58 -3.71 -3.92 -9.09
CA THR A 58 -2.80 -2.89 -9.58
C THR A 58 -3.42 -2.13 -10.76
N ASP A 59 -4.03 -2.85 -11.70
CA ASP A 59 -4.72 -2.27 -12.86
C ASP A 59 -5.88 -1.37 -12.42
N ASP A 60 -6.64 -1.77 -11.40
CA ASP A 60 -7.73 -0.94 -10.85
C ASP A 60 -7.22 0.38 -10.26
N LYS A 61 -6.03 0.38 -9.65
CA LYS A 61 -5.39 1.61 -9.16
C LYS A 61 -4.92 2.48 -10.32
N ILE A 62 -4.32 1.88 -11.33
CA ILE A 62 -3.88 2.60 -12.54
C ILE A 62 -5.09 3.28 -13.19
N LYS A 63 -6.17 2.55 -13.43
CA LYS A 63 -7.43 3.11 -13.97
C LYS A 63 -7.97 4.26 -13.13
N ARG A 64 -7.92 4.13 -11.79
CA ARG A 64 -8.35 5.21 -10.88
C ARG A 64 -7.50 6.45 -11.05
N ILE A 65 -6.17 6.31 -11.10
CA ILE A 65 -5.25 7.43 -11.27
C ILE A 65 -5.47 8.08 -12.64
N GLU A 66 -5.55 7.29 -13.71
CA GLU A 66 -5.77 7.78 -15.08
C GLU A 66 -7.07 8.59 -15.21
N GLY A 67 -8.11 8.26 -14.44
CA GLY A 67 -9.36 9.03 -14.40
C GLY A 67 -9.30 10.38 -13.66
N LEU A 68 -8.19 10.70 -12.99
CA LEU A 68 -8.01 11.97 -12.28
C LEU A 68 -7.52 13.10 -13.22
N SER A 69 -7.61 14.35 -12.73
CA SER A 69 -6.98 15.49 -13.41
C SER A 69 -5.46 15.34 -13.46
N SER A 70 -4.82 15.95 -14.47
CA SER A 70 -3.37 15.83 -14.70
C SER A 70 -2.52 16.22 -13.47
N THR A 71 -2.94 17.23 -12.70
CA THR A 71 -2.28 17.62 -11.44
C THR A 71 -2.50 16.62 -10.30
N ALA A 72 -3.67 15.98 -10.23
CA ALA A 72 -4.00 14.98 -9.20
C ALA A 72 -3.38 13.61 -9.48
N GLN A 73 -3.14 13.26 -10.76
CA GLN A 73 -2.49 12.02 -11.18
C GLN A 73 -1.13 11.81 -10.52
N VAL A 74 -0.26 12.83 -10.58
CA VAL A 74 1.10 12.76 -10.01
C VAL A 74 1.04 12.61 -8.49
N HIS A 75 0.16 13.37 -7.83
CA HIS A 75 0.02 13.32 -6.38
C HIS A 75 -0.47 11.95 -5.89
N GLU A 76 -1.49 11.38 -6.54
CA GLU A 76 -2.04 10.09 -6.14
C GLU A 76 -1.08 8.92 -6.47
N ALA A 77 -0.37 8.97 -7.61
CA ALA A 77 0.65 7.99 -7.95
C ALA A 77 1.83 7.99 -6.94
N VAL A 78 2.27 9.16 -6.50
CA VAL A 78 3.30 9.29 -5.46
C VAL A 78 2.79 8.74 -4.13
N ARG A 79 1.53 9.03 -3.78
CA ARG A 79 0.91 8.50 -2.56
C ARG A 79 0.86 6.97 -2.54
N ASP A 80 0.51 6.35 -3.66
CA ASP A 80 0.41 4.89 -3.79
C ASP A 80 1.78 4.18 -3.80
N THR A 81 2.85 4.85 -4.24
CA THR A 81 4.22 4.31 -4.25
C THR A 81 4.94 4.44 -2.91
N ILE A 82 4.62 5.47 -2.13
CA ILE A 82 5.17 5.67 -0.79
C ILE A 82 4.50 4.68 0.20
N ARG A 83 5.05 3.45 0.24
CA ARG A 83 4.64 2.38 1.17
C ARG A 83 4.91 2.71 2.64
N THR A 84 5.86 3.59 2.90
CA THR A 84 6.31 3.94 4.24
C THR A 84 5.47 5.12 4.74
N ARG A 85 4.88 5.01 5.94
CA ARG A 85 4.43 6.19 6.68
C ARG A 85 5.61 7.16 6.72
N VAL A 86 5.60 8.18 5.86
CA VAL A 86 6.52 9.31 6.00
C VAL A 86 6.26 9.82 7.40
N GLN A 87 7.31 9.84 8.22
CA GLN A 87 7.18 10.45 9.54
C GLN A 87 6.67 11.87 9.30
N PRO A 88 5.57 12.27 9.93
CA PRO A 88 5.06 13.62 9.72
C PRO A 88 6.15 14.60 10.08
N ILE A 89 6.50 15.46 9.13
CA ILE A 89 7.41 16.58 9.37
C ILE A 89 6.71 17.45 10.42
N MET A 90 7.25 17.46 11.64
CA MET A 90 6.74 18.30 12.70
C MET A 90 7.34 19.69 12.51
N LEU A 91 6.52 20.62 12.03
CA LEU A 91 6.89 22.03 12.00
C LEU A 91 6.63 22.62 13.39
N HIS A 92 7.67 23.16 14.01
CA HIS A 92 7.57 23.91 15.25
C HIS A 92 7.62 25.41 14.95
N ASP A 93 6.80 26.18 15.65
CA ASP A 93 7.01 27.62 15.80
C ASP A 93 8.26 27.89 16.68
N ALA A 94 8.79 29.11 16.67
CA ALA A 94 9.88 29.58 17.53
C ALA A 94 9.58 29.43 19.04
N LYS A 95 8.32 29.19 19.41
CA LYS A 95 7.85 28.88 20.77
C LYS A 95 7.63 27.39 21.04
N GLU A 96 8.18 26.52 20.17
CA GLU A 96 8.05 25.05 20.20
C GLU A 96 6.61 24.53 20.01
N GLN A 97 5.66 25.37 19.64
CA GLN A 97 4.28 24.97 19.39
C GLN A 97 4.14 24.27 18.02
N PHE A 98 3.37 23.17 17.96
CA PHE A 98 3.18 22.39 16.75
C PHE A 98 2.31 23.14 15.72
N LEU A 99 2.86 23.41 14.53
CA LEU A 99 2.16 24.07 13.43
C LEU A 99 1.40 23.08 12.51
N ILE A 100 1.88 21.84 12.37
CA ILE A 100 1.21 20.80 11.58
C ILE A 100 1.14 19.49 12.38
N ASN A 101 -0.07 19.14 12.81
CA ASN A 101 -0.40 17.81 13.32
C ASN A 101 -1.20 17.07 12.24
N THR A 102 -0.52 16.24 11.44
CA THR A 102 -1.13 15.54 10.27
C THR A 102 -2.15 14.46 10.64
N ARG A 103 -2.59 14.36 11.90
CA ARG A 103 -3.76 13.53 12.27
C ARG A 103 -5.10 14.20 11.94
N SER A 104 -5.07 15.48 11.59
CA SER A 104 -6.23 16.24 11.11
C SER A 104 -5.97 16.66 9.66
N PRO A 105 -6.98 16.59 8.76
CA PRO A 105 -6.89 17.19 7.44
C PRO A 105 -6.42 18.64 7.59
N ILE A 106 -5.39 19.02 6.83
CA ILE A 106 -5.05 20.43 6.67
C ILE A 106 -6.24 21.03 5.95
N ASP A 107 -7.01 21.84 6.66
CA ASP A 107 -8.06 22.66 6.06
C ASP A 107 -7.31 23.63 5.12
N ILE A 108 -7.32 23.32 3.83
CA ILE A 108 -6.71 24.17 2.81
C ILE A 108 -7.51 25.46 2.89
N ALA A 109 -7.00 26.44 3.62
CA ALA A 109 -7.67 27.71 3.76
C ALA A 109 -7.82 28.28 2.35
N THR A 110 -9.04 28.18 1.82
CA THR A 110 -9.43 28.66 0.48
C THR A 110 -9.28 30.18 0.37
N THR A 111 -8.98 30.84 1.48
CA THR A 111 -8.72 32.26 1.62
C THR A 111 -7.28 32.46 2.07
N ALA A 112 -6.48 33.15 1.26
CA ALA A 112 -5.14 33.59 1.63
C ALA A 112 -5.22 34.41 2.93
N ARG A 113 -4.59 33.92 4.01
CA ARG A 113 -4.43 34.71 5.23
C ARG A 113 -3.22 35.63 5.08
N PRO A 114 -3.36 36.94 5.36
CA PRO A 114 -2.23 37.85 5.34
C PRO A 114 -1.21 37.44 6.41
N LEU A 115 0.07 37.55 6.07
CA LEU A 115 1.15 37.35 7.03
C LEU A 115 1.09 38.51 8.04
N GLU A 116 0.84 38.19 9.31
CA GLU A 116 0.82 39.22 10.36
C GLU A 116 2.21 39.84 10.62
N HIS A 117 3.27 39.15 10.19
CA HIS A 117 4.65 39.59 10.31
C HIS A 117 5.40 39.31 9.00
N PRO A 118 6.30 40.20 8.55
CA PRO A 118 7.13 39.94 7.38
C PRO A 118 8.05 38.76 7.63
N ILE A 119 8.11 37.81 6.68
CA ILE A 119 9.04 36.68 6.75
C ILE A 119 10.46 37.25 6.74
N THR A 120 11.21 36.96 7.79
CA THR A 120 12.59 37.41 7.91
C THR A 120 13.51 36.56 7.02
N ALA A 121 14.63 37.14 6.59
CA ALA A 121 15.58 36.46 5.71
C ALA A 121 16.15 35.17 6.32
N ASP A 122 16.23 35.10 7.65
CA ASP A 122 16.73 33.95 8.38
C ASP A 122 15.69 32.83 8.46
N GLU A 123 14.41 33.16 8.64
CA GLU A 123 13.29 32.20 8.55
C GLU A 123 13.22 31.58 7.14
N PHE A 124 13.39 32.39 6.10
CA PHE A 124 13.39 31.91 4.72
C PHE A 124 14.56 30.95 4.45
N ARG A 125 15.77 31.31 4.91
CA ARG A 125 16.97 30.46 4.75
C ARG A 125 16.87 29.17 5.55
N PHE A 126 16.32 29.22 6.76
CA PHE A 126 16.12 28.04 7.60
C PHE A 126 15.13 27.06 6.94
N ALA A 127 14.01 27.56 6.40
CA ALA A 127 13.04 26.76 5.68
C ALA A 127 13.65 26.05 4.45
N LEU A 128 14.47 26.76 3.67
CA LEU A 128 15.17 26.16 2.51
C LEU A 128 16.19 25.10 2.91
N LYS A 129 16.92 25.31 4.02
CA LYS A 129 17.93 24.36 4.49
C LYS A 129 17.32 23.04 4.99
N GLN A 130 16.11 23.09 5.52
CA GLN A 130 15.38 21.88 5.93
C GLN A 130 14.86 21.07 4.74
N LEU A 131 14.63 21.70 3.58
CA LEU A 131 14.24 21.02 2.35
C LEU A 131 15.41 20.29 1.67
N SER A 132 16.66 20.71 1.89
CA SER A 132 17.83 20.09 1.22
C SER A 132 18.42 18.88 1.94
N ASN A 133 17.94 18.55 3.15
CA ASN A 133 18.43 17.42 3.95
C ASN A 133 17.52 16.17 3.85
N GLY A 134 16.79 16.04 2.74
CA GLY A 134 15.96 14.87 2.41
C GLY A 134 16.68 13.90 1.48
#